data_AF-A0A6J6NXT3-F1
#
_entry.id   AF-A0A6J6NXT3-F1
#
_cell.length_a   1.000
_cell.length_b   1.000
_cell.length_c   1.000
_cell.angle_alpha   90.00
_cell.angle_beta   90.00
_cell.angle_gamma   90.00
#
_symmetry.space_group_name_H-M   'P 1'
#
loop_
_entity.id
_entity.type
_entity.pdbx_description
1 polymer ?
#
loop_
_entity_poly.entity_id
_entity_poly.type
_entity_poly.pdbx_seq_one_letter_code
_entity_poly.pdbx_strand_id
1 'polypeptide(L)'
;MRLLLIEDDAELRSGLVAALSARGHQVTGTGTGTEGLRLLEDPPDIVLTDLGLPDVDGVDLIARIRAISQVPVVVMSGNRERGVAARALDAGADDYVPKPFHLDDLEARLRAAARRPAIAAPLRHVRAGDLHLDLDARRADLEGREVSLTPTEWRVLAALVAGRGSVVSYRTLGRTVWGDTSYVRATESLRVHVGALRTKLGGGDDRCGPITTASGVGYRWSTDDDAGPDAGPDAGPDTGPDTGPDTGPEDVHCPPDDAVVRTDRALRHDLFNCVASLSVIAGLLDPSFEADPAAEELARRRIGPAVDRLRDLAAEMSARLDPP
;
A
#
# COMPACT_ATOMS: atom_id res chain seq x y z
N MET A 1 4.18 18.08 -8.31
CA MET A 1 3.25 17.34 -7.43
C MET A 1 3.35 17.91 -6.03
N ARG A 2 2.22 18.09 -5.35
CA ARG A 2 2.11 18.41 -3.94
C ARG A 2 2.23 17.13 -3.12
N LEU A 3 3.21 17.04 -2.24
CA LEU A 3 3.46 15.88 -1.39
C LEU A 3 3.28 16.28 0.07
N LEU A 4 2.58 15.46 0.83
CA LEU A 4 2.58 15.52 2.30
C LEU A 4 3.52 14.44 2.83
N LEU A 5 4.57 14.85 3.53
CA LEU A 5 5.51 13.96 4.21
C LEU A 5 5.20 13.91 5.70
N ILE A 6 4.98 12.71 6.24
CA ILE A 6 4.76 12.44 7.66
C ILE A 6 5.89 11.54 8.15
N GLU A 7 6.86 12.11 8.86
CA GLU A 7 8.09 11.42 9.29
C GLU A 7 8.53 12.06 10.60
N ASP A 8 8.68 11.31 11.68
CA ASP A 8 8.98 11.86 13.00
C ASP A 8 10.45 12.27 13.13
N ASP A 9 11.35 11.58 12.46
CA ASP A 9 12.77 11.91 12.44
C ASP A 9 13.02 13.25 11.72
N ALA A 10 13.48 14.25 12.47
CA ALA A 10 13.64 15.60 11.94
C ALA A 10 14.72 15.72 10.86
N GLU A 11 15.78 14.91 10.93
CA GLU A 11 16.88 14.93 9.97
C GLU A 11 16.44 14.29 8.65
N LEU A 12 15.83 13.11 8.73
CA LEU A 12 15.29 12.40 7.57
C LEU A 12 14.17 13.21 6.91
N ARG A 13 13.21 13.72 7.71
CA ARG A 13 12.10 14.55 7.23
C ARG A 13 12.63 15.76 6.46
N SER A 14 13.53 16.51 7.07
CA SER A 14 14.08 17.71 6.44
C SER A 14 15.00 17.40 5.26
N GLY A 15 15.64 16.23 5.22
CA GLY A 15 16.43 15.76 4.07
C GLY A 15 15.54 15.42 2.88
N LEU A 16 14.47 14.64 3.13
CA LEU A 16 13.47 14.27 2.14
C LEU A 16 12.74 15.48 1.57
N VAL A 17 12.30 16.43 2.41
CA VAL A 17 11.65 17.68 1.96
C VAL A 17 12.54 18.38 0.94
N ALA A 18 13.81 18.56 1.26
CA ALA A 18 14.71 19.32 0.40
C ALA A 18 15.07 18.55 -0.87
N ALA A 19 15.33 17.25 -0.77
CA ALA A 19 15.68 16.42 -1.92
C ALA A 19 14.53 16.24 -2.92
N LEU A 20 13.30 16.06 -2.43
CA LEU A 20 12.11 16.02 -3.28
C LEU A 20 11.77 17.42 -3.83
N SER A 21 12.02 18.49 -3.08
CA SER A 21 11.82 19.86 -3.58
C SER A 21 12.79 20.22 -4.70
N ALA A 22 14.06 19.81 -4.61
CA ALA A 22 15.05 19.96 -5.68
C ALA A 22 14.62 19.23 -6.98
N ARG A 23 13.79 18.20 -6.85
CA ARG A 23 13.18 17.45 -7.97
C ARG A 23 11.86 18.05 -8.47
N GLY A 24 11.52 19.26 -8.04
CA GLY A 24 10.35 20.02 -8.51
C GLY A 24 9.03 19.64 -7.83
N HIS A 25 9.07 18.93 -6.70
CA HIS A 25 7.89 18.69 -5.88
C HIS A 25 7.64 19.83 -4.89
N GLN A 26 6.37 20.09 -4.55
CA GLN A 26 5.99 20.97 -3.45
C GLN A 26 5.76 20.09 -2.22
N VAL A 27 6.67 20.13 -1.23
CA VAL A 27 6.62 19.19 -0.11
C VAL A 27 6.29 19.90 1.19
N THR A 28 5.21 19.48 1.84
CA THR A 28 4.85 19.88 3.21
C THR A 28 5.25 18.76 4.15
N GLY A 29 6.14 19.01 5.11
CA GLY A 29 6.62 18.02 6.08
C GLY A 29 6.04 18.22 7.48
N THR A 30 5.61 17.13 8.12
CA THR A 30 5.18 17.10 9.52
C THR A 30 5.79 15.90 10.27
N GLY A 31 5.94 16.05 11.58
CA GLY A 31 6.50 15.02 12.47
C GLY A 31 5.48 14.13 13.18
N THR A 32 4.18 14.39 13.01
CA THR A 32 3.11 13.67 13.71
C THR A 32 1.98 13.31 12.76
N GLY A 33 1.37 12.15 13.00
CA GLY A 33 0.24 11.70 12.19
C GLY A 33 -1.01 12.55 12.41
N THR A 34 -1.21 13.08 13.61
CA THR A 34 -2.32 14.00 13.92
C THR A 34 -2.27 15.27 13.09
N GLU A 35 -1.09 15.90 12.98
CA GLU A 35 -0.94 17.08 12.12
C GLU A 35 -1.04 16.70 10.64
N GLY A 36 -0.56 15.52 10.25
CA GLY A 36 -0.74 14.99 8.90
C GLY A 36 -2.22 14.87 8.51
N LEU A 37 -3.07 14.37 9.40
CA LEU A 37 -4.52 14.32 9.18
C LEU A 37 -5.15 15.70 9.04
N ARG A 38 -4.68 16.70 9.79
CA ARG A 38 -5.16 18.09 9.68
C ARG A 38 -4.78 18.71 8.33
N LEU A 39 -3.59 18.43 7.84
CA LEU A 39 -3.09 18.93 6.55
C LEU A 39 -3.81 18.30 5.34
N LEU A 40 -4.59 17.24 5.52
CA LEU A 40 -5.42 16.66 4.46
C LEU A 40 -6.68 17.47 4.13
N GLU A 41 -7.02 18.50 4.92
CA GLU A 41 -8.08 19.45 4.58
C GLU A 41 -7.82 20.15 3.23
N ASP A 42 -6.55 20.34 2.87
CA ASP A 42 -6.11 20.79 1.54
C ASP A 42 -5.33 19.65 0.85
N PRO A 43 -6.03 18.73 0.16
CA PRO A 43 -5.50 17.42 -0.19
C PRO A 43 -4.25 17.52 -1.10
N PRO A 44 -3.16 16.82 -0.75
CA PRO A 44 -1.98 16.71 -1.61
C PRO A 44 -2.24 15.72 -2.76
N ASP A 45 -1.31 15.67 -3.73
CA ASP A 45 -1.33 14.65 -4.78
C ASP A 45 -0.92 13.28 -4.24
N ILE A 46 -0.11 13.26 -3.18
CA ILE A 46 0.36 12.04 -2.51
C ILE A 46 0.62 12.29 -1.03
N VAL A 47 0.43 11.25 -0.22
CA VAL A 47 0.93 11.17 1.15
C VAL A 47 2.07 10.17 1.21
N LEU A 48 3.19 10.59 1.79
CA LEU A 48 4.35 9.76 2.10
C LEU A 48 4.47 9.70 3.63
N THR A 49 4.33 8.51 4.24
CA THR A 49 4.29 8.38 5.70
C THR A 49 5.24 7.31 6.23
N ASP A 50 5.87 7.56 7.38
CA ASP A 50 6.46 6.51 8.20
C ASP A 50 5.38 5.75 8.99
N LEU A 51 5.64 4.50 9.34
CA LEU A 51 4.87 3.73 10.34
C LEU A 51 5.35 3.95 11.78
N GLY A 52 6.58 4.44 11.97
CA GLY A 52 7.22 4.64 13.27
C GLY A 52 6.79 5.89 14.05
N LEU A 53 5.59 6.44 13.79
CA LEU A 53 5.20 7.72 14.35
C LEU A 53 4.97 7.66 15.89
N PRO A 54 5.29 8.73 16.63
CA PRO A 54 5.22 8.74 18.09
C PRO A 54 3.79 8.86 18.63
N ASP A 55 2.86 9.42 17.86
CA ASP A 55 1.52 9.78 18.31
C ASP A 55 0.40 8.85 17.84
N VAL A 56 0.60 8.16 16.72
CA VAL A 56 -0.38 7.24 16.12
C VAL A 56 0.32 6.03 15.52
N ASP A 57 -0.32 4.85 15.58
CA ASP A 57 0.13 3.70 14.82
C ASP A 57 -0.02 4.00 13.32
N GLY A 58 1.03 3.73 12.52
CA GLY A 58 1.01 4.05 11.10
C GLY A 58 -0.05 3.30 10.30
N VAL A 59 -0.44 2.09 10.69
CA VAL A 59 -1.51 1.33 10.05
C VAL A 59 -2.87 1.99 10.35
N ASP A 60 -3.07 2.42 11.60
CA ASP A 60 -4.26 3.19 11.99
C ASP A 60 -4.32 4.54 11.28
N LEU A 61 -3.18 5.21 11.09
CA LEU A 61 -3.10 6.46 10.34
C LEU A 61 -3.59 6.24 8.90
N ILE A 62 -3.12 5.19 8.21
CA ILE A 62 -3.57 4.87 6.84
C ILE A 62 -5.09 4.66 6.82
N ALA A 63 -5.64 3.89 7.77
CA ALA A 63 -7.08 3.67 7.86
C ALA A 63 -7.87 4.97 8.08
N ARG A 64 -7.36 5.89 8.93
CA ARG A 64 -7.95 7.21 9.16
C ARG A 64 -7.90 8.08 7.92
N ILE A 65 -6.77 8.10 7.20
CA ILE A 65 -6.65 8.80 5.91
C ILE A 65 -7.70 8.27 4.93
N ARG A 66 -7.85 6.94 4.83
CA ARG A 66 -8.82 6.31 3.92
C ARG A 66 -10.28 6.58 4.27
N ALA A 67 -10.59 6.86 5.53
CA ALA A 67 -11.93 7.23 5.94
C ALA A 67 -12.36 8.62 5.43
N ILE A 68 -11.40 9.52 5.14
CA ILE A 68 -11.67 10.92 4.79
C ILE A 68 -11.15 11.32 3.40
N SER A 69 -10.22 10.55 2.83
CA SER A 69 -9.53 10.88 1.59
C SER A 69 -9.17 9.62 0.81
N GLN A 70 -9.04 9.80 -0.50
CA GLN A 70 -8.58 8.77 -1.42
C GLN A 70 -7.22 9.10 -2.04
N VAL A 71 -6.53 10.10 -1.48
CA VAL A 71 -5.16 10.45 -1.88
C VAL A 71 -4.26 9.21 -1.85
N PRO A 72 -3.40 8.97 -2.85
CA PRO A 72 -2.49 7.84 -2.79
C PRO A 72 -1.56 7.93 -1.57
N VAL A 73 -1.35 6.79 -0.90
CA VAL A 73 -0.53 6.70 0.32
C VAL A 73 0.63 5.75 0.07
N VAL A 74 1.85 6.28 0.12
CA VAL A 74 3.09 5.51 0.06
C VAL A 74 3.70 5.44 1.45
N VAL A 75 4.02 4.23 1.90
CA VAL A 75 4.55 3.99 3.25
C VAL A 75 6.05 3.78 3.20
N MET A 76 6.79 4.41 4.10
CA MET A 76 8.21 4.14 4.37
C MET A 76 8.32 3.44 5.72
N SER A 77 9.15 2.42 5.85
CA SER A 77 9.39 1.82 7.17
C SER A 77 10.70 1.05 7.24
N GLY A 78 11.44 1.26 8.32
CA GLY A 78 12.61 0.44 8.69
C GLY A 78 12.23 -0.87 9.38
N ASN A 79 10.96 -1.05 9.76
CA ASN A 79 10.50 -2.27 10.38
C ASN A 79 10.44 -3.41 9.35
N ARG A 80 11.25 -4.46 9.59
CA ARG A 80 11.31 -5.68 8.78
C ARG A 80 10.54 -6.85 9.38
N GLU A 81 9.72 -6.61 10.40
CA GLU A 81 8.81 -7.63 10.94
C GLU A 81 7.95 -8.22 9.82
N ARG A 82 7.83 -9.55 9.83
CA ARG A 82 7.01 -10.27 8.84
C ARG A 82 5.57 -9.75 8.90
N GLY A 83 5.03 -9.40 7.75
CA GLY A 83 3.63 -8.97 7.60
C GLY A 83 3.39 -7.47 7.78
N VAL A 84 4.37 -6.65 8.18
CA VAL A 84 4.17 -5.18 8.29
C VAL A 84 3.74 -4.57 6.95
N ALA A 85 4.46 -4.88 5.88
CA ALA A 85 4.12 -4.40 4.54
C ALA A 85 2.72 -4.85 4.11
N ALA A 86 2.36 -6.11 4.38
CA ALA A 86 1.03 -6.63 4.08
C ALA A 86 -0.07 -5.89 4.88
N ARG A 87 0.16 -5.62 6.18
CA ARG A 87 -0.80 -4.86 7.01
C ARG A 87 -0.99 -3.42 6.52
N ALA A 88 0.10 -2.76 6.12
CA ALA A 88 0.04 -1.40 5.59
C ALA A 88 -0.76 -1.33 4.28
N LEU A 89 -0.49 -2.26 3.35
CA LEU A 89 -1.24 -2.39 2.09
C LEU A 89 -2.71 -2.77 2.35
N ASP A 90 -2.98 -3.69 3.28
CA ASP A 90 -4.34 -4.09 3.68
C ASP A 90 -5.13 -2.94 4.30
N ALA A 91 -4.47 -2.02 5.02
CA ALA A 91 -5.09 -0.81 5.55
C ALA A 91 -5.40 0.22 4.46
N GLY A 92 -4.87 0.01 3.26
CA GLY A 92 -5.13 0.82 2.09
C GLY A 92 -3.93 1.62 1.61
N ALA A 93 -2.69 1.32 2.00
CA ALA A 93 -1.53 1.91 1.34
C ALA A 93 -1.46 1.46 -0.14
N ASP A 94 -1.02 2.35 -1.02
CA ASP A 94 -0.81 2.05 -2.44
C ASP A 94 0.55 1.41 -2.71
N ASP A 95 1.57 1.74 -1.92
CA ASP A 95 2.90 1.16 -2.03
C ASP A 95 3.63 1.16 -0.68
N TYR A 96 4.67 0.33 -0.57
CA TYR A 96 5.52 0.19 0.60
C TYR A 96 7.01 0.23 0.20
N VAL A 97 7.77 1.08 0.87
CA VAL A 97 9.20 1.31 0.65
C VAL A 97 9.97 0.93 1.93
N PRO A 98 10.76 -0.15 1.91
CA PRO A 98 11.59 -0.49 3.05
C PRO A 98 12.73 0.53 3.21
N LYS A 99 13.02 0.96 4.45
CA LYS A 99 14.26 1.67 4.77
C LYS A 99 15.42 0.65 4.92
N PRO A 100 16.64 0.98 4.45
CA PRO A 100 17.01 2.18 3.70
C PRO A 100 16.64 2.07 2.21
N PHE A 101 16.43 3.22 1.57
CA PHE A 101 16.04 3.33 0.16
C PHE A 101 16.91 4.36 -0.58
N HIS A 102 16.99 4.22 -1.90
CA HIS A 102 17.55 5.24 -2.78
C HIS A 102 16.49 6.28 -3.14
N LEU A 103 16.92 7.53 -3.30
CA LEU A 103 16.02 8.64 -3.63
C LEU A 103 15.33 8.43 -4.99
N ASP A 104 16.05 7.89 -5.97
CA ASP A 104 15.52 7.61 -7.32
C ASP A 104 14.42 6.55 -7.29
N ASP A 105 14.61 5.50 -6.50
CA ASP A 105 13.61 4.43 -6.31
C ASP A 105 12.35 4.98 -5.63
N LEU A 106 12.52 5.80 -4.60
CA LEU A 106 11.40 6.48 -3.94
C LEU A 106 10.63 7.35 -4.94
N GLU A 107 11.33 8.19 -5.70
CA GLU A 107 10.69 9.07 -6.68
C GLU A 107 9.96 8.28 -7.78
N ALA A 108 10.55 7.19 -8.27
CA ALA A 108 9.90 6.30 -9.24
C ALA A 108 8.58 5.73 -8.71
N ARG A 109 8.55 5.33 -7.43
CA ARG A 109 7.34 4.84 -6.75
C ARG A 109 6.31 5.92 -6.51
N LEU A 110 6.73 7.12 -6.08
CA LEU A 110 5.83 8.27 -5.95
C LEU A 110 5.16 8.59 -7.29
N ARG A 111 5.92 8.63 -8.39
CA ARG A 111 5.37 8.80 -9.74
C ARG A 111 4.43 7.67 -10.13
N ALA A 112 4.75 6.42 -9.79
CA ALA A 112 3.88 5.28 -10.09
C ALA A 112 2.55 5.36 -9.34
N ALA A 113 2.57 5.68 -8.05
CA ALA A 113 1.38 5.86 -7.23
C ALA A 113 0.52 7.06 -7.70
N ALA A 114 1.15 8.16 -8.14
CA ALA A 114 0.47 9.32 -8.69
C ALA A 114 -0.11 9.10 -10.11
N ARG A 115 0.41 8.14 -10.89
CA ARG A 115 -0.12 7.78 -12.23
C ARG A 115 -1.47 7.07 -12.19
N ARG A 116 -1.89 6.60 -11.01
CA ARG A 116 -3.24 6.06 -10.84
C ARG A 116 -4.21 7.20 -11.16
N PRO A 117 -5.18 7.02 -12.08
CA PRO A 117 -6.09 8.09 -12.42
C PRO A 117 -6.74 8.58 -11.12
N ALA A 118 -6.51 9.85 -10.78
CA ALA A 118 -7.28 10.57 -9.78
C ALA A 118 -8.72 10.09 -9.94
N ILE A 119 -9.26 9.47 -8.88
CA ILE A 119 -10.53 8.73 -8.94
C ILE A 119 -11.44 9.44 -9.91
N ALA A 120 -11.62 8.81 -11.08
CA ALA A 120 -12.58 9.26 -12.05
C ALA A 120 -13.87 9.44 -11.25
N ALA A 121 -14.49 10.62 -11.38
CA ALA A 121 -15.77 10.95 -10.77
C ALA A 121 -16.64 9.68 -10.66
N PRO A 122 -17.31 9.43 -9.51
CA PRO A 122 -17.96 8.16 -9.21
C PRO A 122 -18.65 7.65 -10.46
N LEU A 123 -18.25 6.47 -10.94
CA LEU A 123 -18.78 5.89 -12.15
C LEU A 123 -20.29 5.83 -12.01
N ARG A 124 -21.01 6.71 -12.70
CA ARG A 124 -22.48 6.72 -12.69
C ARG A 124 -23.01 5.67 -13.66
N HIS A 125 -22.30 5.51 -14.77
CA HIS A 125 -22.63 4.57 -15.83
C HIS A 125 -21.39 3.77 -16.20
N VAL A 126 -21.53 2.45 -16.30
CA VAL A 126 -20.44 1.53 -16.69
C VAL A 126 -20.92 0.69 -17.85
N ARG A 127 -20.05 0.54 -18.86
CA ARG A 127 -20.30 -0.30 -20.03
C ARG A 127 -19.23 -1.37 -20.13
N ALA A 128 -19.63 -2.62 -20.36
CA ALA A 128 -18.75 -3.75 -20.63
C ALA A 128 -19.38 -4.58 -21.75
N GLY A 129 -18.91 -4.41 -22.99
CA GLY A 129 -19.59 -4.95 -24.17
C GLY A 129 -21.04 -4.47 -24.28
N ASP A 130 -21.96 -5.43 -24.29
CA ASP A 130 -23.42 -5.22 -24.35
C ASP A 130 -24.07 -5.05 -22.96
N LEU A 131 -23.28 -5.08 -21.89
CA LEU A 131 -23.73 -4.81 -20.52
C LEU A 131 -23.62 -3.31 -20.21
N HIS A 132 -24.73 -2.74 -19.79
CA HIS A 132 -24.85 -1.37 -19.30
C HIS A 132 -25.27 -1.39 -17.83
N LEU A 133 -24.53 -0.69 -16.98
CA LEU A 133 -24.83 -0.54 -15.56
C LEU A 133 -25.05 0.93 -15.24
N ASP A 134 -26.18 1.27 -14.64
CA ASP A 134 -26.44 2.55 -13.99
C ASP A 134 -26.31 2.36 -12.48
N LEU A 135 -25.20 2.89 -11.93
CA LEU A 135 -24.85 2.73 -10.52
C LEU A 135 -25.70 3.62 -9.59
N ASP A 136 -26.23 4.73 -10.10
CA ASP A 136 -27.10 5.64 -9.35
C ASP A 136 -28.53 5.07 -9.28
N ALA A 137 -29.08 4.65 -10.42
CA ALA A 137 -30.41 4.07 -10.51
C ALA A 137 -30.49 2.61 -10.06
N ARG A 138 -29.34 1.96 -9.83
CA ARG A 138 -29.19 0.54 -9.53
C ARG A 138 -29.81 -0.37 -10.58
N ARG A 139 -29.51 -0.10 -11.85
CA ARG A 139 -30.02 -0.85 -13.00
C ARG A 139 -28.90 -1.51 -13.78
N ALA A 140 -29.15 -2.72 -14.25
CA ALA A 140 -28.27 -3.44 -15.14
C ALA A 140 -29.09 -3.84 -16.37
N ASP A 141 -28.57 -3.58 -17.57
CA ASP A 141 -29.18 -3.92 -18.85
C ASP A 141 -28.17 -4.71 -19.68
N LEU A 142 -28.55 -5.88 -20.15
CA LEU A 142 -27.73 -6.72 -21.02
C LEU A 142 -28.45 -6.89 -22.36
N GLU A 143 -27.81 -6.48 -23.46
CA GLU A 143 -28.42 -6.49 -24.81
C GLU A 143 -29.78 -5.74 -24.86
N GLY A 144 -29.93 -4.68 -24.05
CA GLY A 144 -31.18 -3.92 -23.94
C GLY A 144 -32.30 -4.61 -23.16
N ARG A 145 -32.01 -5.70 -22.42
CA ARG A 145 -32.93 -6.32 -21.46
C ARG A 145 -32.48 -6.05 -20.03
N GLU A 146 -33.40 -5.57 -19.19
CA GLU A 146 -33.14 -5.33 -17.78
C GLU A 146 -32.84 -6.64 -17.03
N VAL A 147 -31.68 -6.69 -16.38
CA VAL A 147 -31.19 -7.81 -15.57
C VAL A 147 -31.55 -7.55 -14.11
N SER A 148 -32.45 -8.37 -13.57
CA SER A 148 -32.84 -8.27 -12.16
C SER A 148 -31.76 -8.83 -11.23
N LEU A 149 -31.12 -7.93 -10.48
CA LEU A 149 -30.12 -8.24 -9.45
C LEU A 149 -30.72 -8.08 -8.05
N THR A 150 -30.41 -9.03 -7.17
CA THR A 150 -30.73 -8.92 -5.74
C THR A 150 -29.86 -7.84 -5.08
N PRO A 151 -30.25 -7.30 -3.92
CA PRO A 151 -29.46 -6.28 -3.22
C PRO A 151 -28.03 -6.73 -2.90
N THR A 152 -27.81 -8.00 -2.59
CA THR A 152 -26.48 -8.56 -2.30
C THR A 152 -25.65 -8.72 -3.56
N GLU A 153 -26.23 -9.24 -4.64
CA GLU A 153 -25.58 -9.32 -5.95
C GLU A 153 -25.16 -7.93 -6.45
N TRP A 154 -26.03 -6.93 -6.27
CA TRP A 154 -25.74 -5.55 -6.62
C TRP A 154 -24.55 -4.99 -5.84
N ARG A 155 -24.49 -5.23 -4.52
CA ARG A 155 -23.35 -4.79 -3.69
C ARG A 155 -22.04 -5.43 -4.12
N VAL A 156 -22.05 -6.73 -4.42
CA VAL A 156 -20.86 -7.44 -4.93
C VAL A 156 -20.43 -6.82 -6.26
N LEU A 157 -21.36 -6.62 -7.20
CA LEU A 157 -21.09 -6.02 -8.50
C LEU A 157 -20.52 -4.60 -8.37
N ALA A 158 -21.15 -3.73 -7.57
CA ALA A 158 -20.69 -2.37 -7.36
C ALA A 158 -19.28 -2.32 -6.75
N ALA A 159 -18.96 -3.22 -5.81
CA ALA A 159 -17.64 -3.32 -5.22
C ALA A 159 -16.56 -3.75 -6.25
N LEU A 160 -16.89 -4.68 -7.15
CA LEU A 160 -15.99 -5.11 -8.23
C LEU A 160 -15.77 -4.01 -9.26
N VAL A 161 -16.84 -3.32 -9.66
CA VAL A 161 -16.81 -2.21 -10.62
C VAL A 161 -16.03 -1.01 -10.08
N ALA A 162 -16.15 -0.73 -8.78
CA ALA A 162 -15.35 0.31 -8.11
C ALA A 162 -13.85 -0.02 -8.16
N GLY A 163 -13.48 -1.30 -8.10
CA GLY A 163 -12.11 -1.80 -8.21
C GLY A 163 -11.64 -2.14 -9.63
N ARG A 164 -12.25 -1.57 -10.68
CA ARG A 164 -11.97 -1.89 -12.10
C ARG A 164 -10.48 -2.04 -12.41
N GLY A 165 -10.12 -3.08 -13.18
CA GLY A 165 -8.73 -3.37 -13.57
C GLY A 165 -7.83 -3.91 -12.44
N SER A 166 -8.29 -3.92 -11.19
CA SER A 166 -7.54 -4.45 -10.04
C SER A 166 -8.23 -5.66 -9.41
N VAL A 167 -7.45 -6.51 -8.74
CA VAL A 167 -7.98 -7.66 -8.00
C VAL A 167 -8.54 -7.19 -6.67
N VAL A 168 -9.83 -7.38 -6.45
CA VAL A 168 -10.51 -7.11 -5.18
C VAL A 168 -10.51 -8.40 -4.36
N SER A 169 -9.89 -8.36 -3.17
CA SER A 169 -9.68 -9.56 -2.35
C SER A 169 -11.00 -10.12 -1.78
N TYR A 170 -11.02 -11.42 -1.46
CA TYR A 170 -12.17 -12.04 -0.76
C TYR A 170 -12.52 -11.32 0.54
N ARG A 171 -11.50 -10.85 1.28
CA ARG A 171 -11.67 -10.11 2.53
C ARG A 171 -12.28 -8.73 2.30
N THR A 172 -11.80 -8.01 1.29
CA THR A 172 -12.34 -6.69 0.90
C THR A 172 -13.80 -6.81 0.49
N LEU A 173 -14.13 -7.74 -0.42
CA LEU A 173 -15.50 -8.00 -0.84
C LEU A 173 -16.39 -8.44 0.32
N GLY A 174 -15.85 -9.29 1.20
CA GLY A 174 -16.51 -9.72 2.44
C GLY A 174 -16.97 -8.54 3.30
N ARG A 175 -16.03 -7.63 3.60
CA ARG A 175 -16.29 -6.44 4.43
C ARG A 175 -17.23 -5.46 3.74
N THR A 176 -17.04 -5.18 2.46
CA THR A 176 -17.89 -4.23 1.71
C THR A 176 -19.33 -4.71 1.58
N VAL A 177 -19.56 -6.02 1.43
CA VAL A 177 -20.89 -6.57 1.17
C VAL A 177 -21.65 -6.94 2.45
N TRP A 178 -20.95 -7.47 3.47
CA TRP A 178 -21.56 -7.99 4.70
C TRP A 178 -21.04 -7.38 6.02
N GLY A 179 -20.06 -6.47 5.98
CA GLY A 179 -19.49 -5.82 7.16
C GLY A 179 -18.51 -6.68 7.97
N ASP A 180 -17.98 -6.12 9.07
CA ASP A 180 -16.87 -6.71 9.84
C ASP A 180 -17.28 -7.92 10.70
N THR A 181 -18.56 -8.13 10.96
CA THR A 181 -19.07 -9.10 11.95
C THR A 181 -19.34 -10.50 11.37
N SER A 182 -19.17 -10.72 10.06
CA SER A 182 -19.68 -11.90 9.34
C SER A 182 -18.62 -12.68 8.53
N TYR A 183 -17.34 -12.36 8.72
CA TYR A 183 -16.20 -12.79 7.90
C TYR A 183 -16.02 -14.32 7.76
N VAL A 184 -16.35 -15.10 8.80
CA VAL A 184 -15.97 -16.53 8.89
C VAL A 184 -16.72 -17.43 7.88
N ARG A 185 -17.79 -16.95 7.22
CA ARG A 185 -18.52 -17.68 6.17
C ARG A 185 -18.64 -16.92 4.83
N ALA A 186 -17.99 -15.77 4.70
CA ALA A 186 -18.20 -14.86 3.57
C ALA A 186 -17.68 -15.41 2.24
N THR A 187 -16.59 -16.18 2.23
CA THR A 187 -15.95 -16.66 0.99
C THR A 187 -16.84 -17.62 0.19
N GLU A 188 -17.53 -18.53 0.87
CA GLU A 188 -18.42 -19.51 0.22
C GLU A 188 -19.69 -18.83 -0.31
N SER A 189 -20.30 -17.95 0.50
CA SER A 189 -21.44 -17.12 0.07
C SER A 189 -21.07 -16.21 -1.12
N LEU A 190 -19.86 -15.64 -1.11
CA LEU A 190 -19.38 -14.79 -2.19
C LEU A 190 -19.20 -15.57 -3.50
N ARG A 191 -18.70 -16.81 -3.45
CA ARG A 191 -18.62 -17.70 -4.64
C ARG A 191 -20.00 -17.96 -5.24
N VAL A 192 -21.01 -18.22 -4.40
CA VAL A 192 -22.40 -18.42 -4.86
C VAL A 192 -22.94 -17.17 -5.55
N HIS A 193 -22.75 -15.98 -4.95
CA HIS A 193 -23.22 -14.72 -5.54
C HIS A 193 -22.46 -14.32 -6.81
N VAL A 194 -21.14 -14.56 -6.88
CA VAL A 194 -20.36 -14.33 -8.10
C VAL A 194 -20.77 -15.31 -9.21
N GLY A 195 -21.04 -16.56 -8.88
CA GLY A 195 -21.60 -17.54 -9.83
C GLY A 195 -22.96 -17.09 -10.37
N ALA A 196 -23.86 -16.62 -9.49
CA ALA A 196 -25.15 -16.09 -9.91
C ALA A 196 -25.03 -14.84 -10.80
N LEU A 197 -24.11 -13.92 -10.44
CA LEU A 197 -23.81 -12.74 -11.26
C LEU A 197 -23.30 -13.12 -12.65
N ARG A 198 -22.38 -14.08 -12.74
CA ARG A 198 -21.84 -14.58 -14.02
C ARG A 198 -22.94 -15.11 -14.94
N THR A 199 -23.83 -15.94 -14.41
CA THR A 199 -24.98 -16.47 -15.15
C THR A 199 -25.92 -15.35 -15.61
N LYS A 200 -26.16 -14.34 -14.78
CA LYS A 200 -27.08 -13.23 -15.09
C LYS A 200 -26.48 -12.19 -16.03
N LEU A 201 -25.16 -12.01 -16.03
CA LEU A 201 -24.43 -11.02 -16.82
C LEU A 201 -23.83 -11.59 -18.12
N GLY A 202 -24.26 -12.78 -18.55
CA GLY A 202 -23.87 -13.39 -19.83
C GLY A 202 -22.47 -14.03 -19.86
N GLY A 203 -21.75 -14.05 -18.72
CA GLY A 203 -20.42 -14.64 -18.60
C GLY A 203 -20.48 -16.08 -18.09
N GLY A 204 -20.82 -17.04 -18.95
CA GLY A 204 -20.95 -18.45 -18.56
C GLY A 204 -19.63 -19.16 -18.20
N ASP A 205 -18.48 -18.56 -18.48
CA ASP A 205 -17.15 -19.17 -18.29
C ASP A 205 -16.14 -18.17 -17.69
N ASP A 206 -15.18 -18.68 -16.90
CA ASP A 206 -14.21 -17.91 -16.08
C ASP A 206 -13.29 -16.97 -16.90
N ARG A 207 -13.35 -17.05 -18.24
CA ARG A 207 -12.43 -16.41 -19.18
C ARG A 207 -13.06 -15.41 -20.16
N CYS A 208 -14.39 -15.35 -20.29
CA CYS A 208 -15.06 -14.49 -21.28
C CYS A 208 -16.08 -13.50 -20.70
N GLY A 209 -16.28 -13.49 -19.38
CA GLY A 209 -17.18 -12.55 -18.71
C GLY A 209 -16.44 -11.36 -18.07
N PRO A 210 -17.17 -10.29 -17.71
CA PRO A 210 -16.57 -9.11 -17.07
C PRO A 210 -16.02 -9.38 -15.67
N ILE A 211 -16.32 -10.55 -15.06
CA ILE A 211 -15.83 -10.94 -13.74
C ILE A 211 -14.86 -12.12 -13.86
N THR A 212 -13.57 -11.88 -13.62
CA THR A 212 -12.51 -12.90 -13.68
C THR A 212 -12.08 -13.35 -12.27
N THR A 213 -11.76 -14.64 -12.13
CA THR A 213 -11.27 -15.22 -10.86
C THR A 213 -9.76 -15.05 -10.76
N ALA A 214 -9.26 -14.48 -9.66
CA ALA A 214 -7.85 -14.53 -9.30
C ALA A 214 -7.68 -15.57 -8.18
N SER A 215 -7.31 -16.80 -8.56
CA SER A 215 -7.23 -17.96 -7.66
C SER A 215 -6.45 -17.65 -6.38
N GLY A 216 -7.09 -17.89 -5.22
CA GLY A 216 -6.50 -17.67 -3.90
C GLY A 216 -6.50 -16.21 -3.42
N VAL A 217 -6.83 -15.24 -4.28
CA VAL A 217 -6.74 -13.81 -3.96
C VAL A 217 -8.12 -13.15 -3.93
N GLY A 218 -8.95 -13.34 -4.97
CA GLY A 218 -10.24 -12.68 -5.06
C GLY A 218 -10.80 -12.64 -6.49
N TYR A 219 -11.48 -11.55 -6.83
CA TYR A 219 -12.12 -11.35 -8.13
C TYR A 219 -11.73 -10.02 -8.74
N ARG A 220 -11.80 -9.92 -10.06
CA ARG A 220 -11.48 -8.70 -10.81
C ARG A 220 -12.59 -8.37 -11.80
N TRP A 221 -12.85 -7.09 -11.98
CA TRP A 221 -13.69 -6.57 -13.06
C TRP A 221 -12.83 -6.16 -14.25
N SER A 222 -13.13 -6.71 -15.42
CA SER A 222 -12.47 -6.39 -16.70
C SER A 222 -13.48 -5.74 -17.65
N THR A 223 -13.09 -4.62 -18.26
CA THR A 223 -13.83 -3.98 -19.36
C THR A 223 -13.06 -4.16 -20.68
N ASP A 224 -13.77 -4.29 -21.80
CA ASP A 224 -13.13 -4.43 -23.13
C ASP A 224 -12.27 -3.21 -23.52
N ASP A 225 -12.44 -2.06 -22.86
CA ASP A 225 -11.58 -0.89 -23.02
C ASP A 225 -10.15 -1.06 -22.46
N ASP A 226 -9.88 -2.12 -21.69
CA ASP A 226 -8.55 -2.41 -21.09
C ASP A 226 -7.69 -3.39 -21.92
N ALA A 227 -8.12 -3.76 -23.14
CA ALA A 227 -7.38 -4.68 -24.00
C ALA A 227 -6.15 -4.02 -24.68
N GLY A 228 -5.11 -3.72 -23.90
CA GLY A 228 -3.73 -3.56 -24.37
C GLY A 228 -2.94 -4.88 -24.22
N PRO A 229 -2.01 -5.20 -25.13
CA PRO A 229 -1.55 -6.56 -25.36
C PRO A 229 -0.42 -6.94 -24.40
N ASP A 230 -0.69 -7.75 -23.38
CA ASP A 230 0.30 -8.71 -22.89
C ASP A 230 -0.33 -9.72 -21.93
N ALA A 231 -0.69 -10.88 -22.48
CA ALA A 231 -0.84 -12.12 -21.73
C ALA A 231 -0.44 -13.26 -22.67
N GLY A 232 0.86 -13.51 -22.77
CA GLY A 232 1.39 -14.75 -23.33
C GLY A 232 1.06 -15.94 -22.42
N PRO A 233 0.77 -17.13 -22.97
CA PRO A 233 0.34 -18.31 -22.22
C PRO A 233 1.52 -19.23 -21.88
N ASP A 234 1.63 -19.65 -20.61
CA ASP A 234 2.14 -20.96 -20.14
C ASP A 234 2.22 -20.89 -18.59
N ALA A 235 1.95 -21.92 -17.79
CA ALA A 235 1.93 -23.35 -18.04
C ALA A 235 0.88 -24.04 -17.15
N GLY A 236 0.44 -25.21 -17.61
CA GLY A 236 -0.56 -26.07 -17.01
C GLY A 236 -0.11 -26.87 -15.76
N PRO A 237 -0.93 -27.85 -15.34
CA PRO A 237 -1.00 -28.36 -13.97
C PRO A 237 -0.14 -29.62 -13.77
N ASP A 238 0.23 -29.90 -12.51
CA ASP A 238 0.59 -31.26 -12.12
C ASP A 238 -0.03 -31.65 -10.76
N THR A 239 -0.52 -32.87 -10.76
CA THR A 239 -1.30 -33.58 -9.74
C THR A 239 -0.38 -34.34 -8.77
N GLY A 240 -0.76 -34.44 -7.49
CA GLY A 240 -0.02 -35.16 -6.42
C GLY A 240 -0.02 -36.70 -6.56
N PRO A 241 0.07 -37.52 -5.48
CA PRO A 241 0.32 -37.27 -4.05
C PRO A 241 1.47 -38.17 -3.47
N ASP A 242 1.75 -38.14 -2.16
CA ASP A 242 1.79 -39.32 -1.24
C ASP A 242 2.54 -39.04 0.11
N THR A 243 2.03 -39.74 1.13
CA THR A 243 2.32 -39.95 2.56
C THR A 243 3.76 -39.86 3.10
N GLY A 244 3.98 -39.33 4.30
CA GLY A 244 4.01 -40.09 5.58
C GLY A 244 5.14 -39.60 6.53
N PRO A 245 5.24 -40.04 7.80
CA PRO A 245 5.14 -39.19 9.01
C PRO A 245 6.40 -39.08 9.91
N ASP A 246 6.22 -38.49 11.13
CA ASP A 246 7.09 -38.46 12.34
C ASP A 246 8.17 -37.34 12.39
N THR A 247 8.50 -36.61 13.46
CA THR A 247 8.40 -36.74 14.93
C THR A 247 8.64 -35.37 15.62
N GLY A 248 8.10 -35.15 16.83
CA GLY A 248 8.79 -34.44 17.93
C GLY A 248 8.30 -33.04 18.39
N PRO A 249 8.20 -32.78 19.71
CA PRO A 249 7.75 -31.52 20.28
C PRO A 249 8.93 -30.57 20.54
N GLU A 250 8.93 -29.38 19.93
CA GLU A 250 9.92 -28.35 20.22
C GLU A 250 9.37 -27.31 21.22
N ASP A 251 10.07 -27.28 22.35
CA ASP A 251 10.15 -26.31 23.43
C ASP A 251 9.42 -24.96 23.25
N VAL A 252 8.49 -24.72 24.16
CA VAL A 252 7.93 -23.39 24.45
C VAL A 252 9.03 -22.54 25.08
N HIS A 253 9.75 -21.80 24.24
CA HIS A 253 10.66 -20.76 24.70
C HIS A 253 9.84 -19.56 25.20
N CYS A 254 9.96 -19.26 26.50
CA CYS A 254 9.42 -18.05 27.10
C CYS A 254 10.03 -16.82 26.37
N PRO A 255 9.24 -15.82 25.95
CA PRO A 255 9.80 -14.66 25.26
C PRO A 255 10.74 -13.88 26.20
N PRO A 256 11.82 -13.27 25.68
CA PRO A 256 12.68 -12.39 26.45
C PRO A 256 11.90 -11.18 26.96
N ASP A 257 12.36 -10.62 28.08
CA ASP A 257 11.77 -9.49 28.81
C ASP A 257 11.35 -8.34 27.86
N ASP A 258 10.07 -7.94 27.90
CA ASP A 258 9.45 -6.99 26.96
C ASP A 258 10.20 -5.65 26.86
N ALA A 259 10.91 -5.26 27.93
CA ALA A 259 11.72 -4.04 27.97
C ALA A 259 12.96 -4.12 27.07
N VAL A 260 13.62 -5.28 26.99
CA VAL A 260 14.82 -5.48 26.16
C VAL A 260 14.45 -5.47 24.68
N VAL A 261 13.35 -6.14 24.32
CA VAL A 261 12.83 -6.18 22.94
C VAL A 261 12.40 -4.80 22.45
N ARG A 262 11.72 -4.01 23.30
CA ARG A 262 11.33 -2.62 22.96
C ARG A 262 12.54 -1.72 22.72
N THR A 263 13.59 -1.87 23.53
CA THR A 263 14.78 -1.03 23.42
C THR A 263 15.62 -1.38 22.19
N ASP A 264 15.71 -2.65 21.81
CA ASP A 264 16.39 -3.10 20.59
C ASP A 264 15.64 -2.68 19.31
N ARG A 265 14.30 -2.60 19.37
CA ARG A 265 13.47 -2.08 18.27
C ARG A 265 13.67 -0.58 18.05
N ALA A 266 13.78 0.21 19.12
CA ALA A 266 14.02 1.65 19.03
C ALA A 266 15.38 1.98 18.42
N LEU A 267 16.46 1.37 18.93
CA LEU A 267 17.82 1.53 18.37
C LEU A 267 17.89 1.17 16.89
N ARG A 268 17.23 0.08 16.51
CA ARG A 268 17.18 -0.39 15.12
C ARG A 268 16.42 0.60 14.22
N HIS A 269 15.33 1.17 14.71
CA HIS A 269 14.59 2.21 14.01
C HIS A 269 15.46 3.46 13.77
N ASP A 270 16.14 3.94 14.82
CA ASP A 270 17.04 5.10 14.74
C ASP A 270 18.20 4.88 13.76
N LEU A 271 18.79 3.68 13.78
CA LEU A 271 19.82 3.28 12.82
C LEU A 271 19.31 3.32 11.38
N PHE A 272 18.13 2.77 11.11
CA PHE A 272 17.54 2.81 9.77
C PHE A 272 17.23 4.22 9.30
N ASN A 273 16.79 5.12 10.18
CA ASN A 273 16.57 6.53 9.85
C ASN A 273 17.87 7.26 9.52
N CYS A 274 18.95 6.98 10.25
CA CYS A 274 20.26 7.54 9.95
C CYS A 274 20.80 7.06 8.61
N VAL A 275 20.72 5.76 8.32
CA VAL A 275 21.17 5.20 7.03
C VAL A 275 20.31 5.72 5.87
N ALA A 276 19.00 5.85 6.04
CA ALA A 276 18.12 6.47 5.06
C ALA A 276 18.49 7.94 4.82
N SER A 277 18.77 8.70 5.88
CA SER A 277 19.19 10.10 5.78
C SER A 277 20.49 10.25 4.98
N LEU A 278 21.48 9.41 5.23
CA LEU A 278 22.73 9.41 4.45
C LEU A 278 22.51 8.97 3.00
N SER A 279 21.59 8.04 2.75
CA SER A 279 21.23 7.61 1.38
C SER A 279 20.57 8.75 0.61
N VAL A 280 19.71 9.55 1.27
CA VAL A 280 19.11 10.76 0.69
C VAL A 280 20.19 11.82 0.42
N ILE A 281 21.13 12.04 1.35
CA ILE A 281 22.26 12.97 1.17
C ILE A 281 23.14 12.52 0.01
N ALA A 282 23.43 11.23 -0.12
CA ALA A 282 24.19 10.70 -1.24
C ALA A 282 23.46 10.92 -2.58
N GLY A 283 22.13 10.73 -2.61
CA GLY A 283 21.32 11.00 -3.79
C GLY A 283 21.25 12.49 -4.19
N LEU A 284 21.42 13.41 -3.24
CA LEU A 284 21.59 14.85 -3.53
C LEU A 284 22.92 15.17 -4.21
N LEU A 285 23.93 14.32 -4.05
CA LEU A 285 25.27 14.47 -4.60
C LEU A 285 25.48 13.64 -5.87
N ASP A 286 24.42 13.01 -6.41
CA ASP A 286 24.52 12.17 -7.60
C ASP A 286 24.89 13.03 -8.84
N PRO A 287 25.97 12.70 -9.56
CA PRO A 287 26.43 13.46 -10.72
C PRO A 287 25.47 13.43 -11.92
N SER A 288 24.43 12.60 -11.87
CA SER A 288 23.34 12.56 -12.86
C SER A 288 22.45 13.81 -12.80
N PHE A 289 22.50 14.56 -11.69
CA PHE A 289 21.90 15.88 -11.56
C PHE A 289 22.89 16.92 -12.10
N GLU A 290 22.42 17.84 -12.96
CA GLU A 290 23.17 19.09 -13.23
C GLU A 290 23.54 19.70 -11.88
N ALA A 291 24.82 20.02 -11.68
CA ALA A 291 25.37 20.44 -10.40
C ALA A 291 24.57 21.62 -9.83
N ASP A 292 23.59 21.33 -8.98
CA ASP A 292 22.79 22.31 -8.27
C ASP A 292 23.61 22.75 -7.05
N PRO A 293 24.15 23.98 -7.04
CA PRO A 293 24.96 24.46 -5.92
C PRO A 293 24.17 24.46 -4.60
N ALA A 294 22.84 24.57 -4.66
CA ALA A 294 21.99 24.50 -3.49
C ALA A 294 21.90 23.07 -2.93
N ALA A 295 21.84 22.05 -3.80
CA ALA A 295 21.86 20.64 -3.39
C ALA A 295 23.20 20.26 -2.76
N GLU A 296 24.32 20.73 -3.33
CA GLU A 296 25.66 20.47 -2.80
C GLU A 296 25.88 21.15 -1.44
N GLU A 297 25.49 22.42 -1.29
CA GLU A 297 25.57 23.14 -0.01
C GLU A 297 24.69 22.49 1.07
N LEU A 298 23.49 22.03 0.69
CA LEU A 298 22.60 21.32 1.60
C LEU A 298 23.21 19.98 2.05
N ALA A 299 23.76 19.20 1.12
CA ALA A 299 24.42 17.94 1.44
C ALA A 299 25.61 18.15 2.38
N ARG A 300 26.44 19.17 2.14
CA ARG A 300 27.56 19.53 3.04
C ARG A 300 27.08 19.90 4.44
N ARG A 301 25.98 20.64 4.57
CA ARG A 301 25.40 20.99 5.89
C ARG A 301 24.83 19.79 6.65
N ARG A 302 24.43 18.73 5.94
CA ARG A 302 23.70 17.59 6.52
C ARG A 302 24.57 16.37 6.78
N ILE A 303 25.67 16.20 6.05
CA ILE A 303 26.52 15.02 6.19
C ILE A 303 27.17 14.93 7.58
N GLY A 304 27.56 16.08 8.17
CA GLY A 304 28.14 16.14 9.51
C GLY A 304 27.19 15.59 10.59
N PRO A 305 26.01 16.21 10.79
CA PRO A 305 25.02 15.75 11.78
C PRO A 305 24.64 14.27 11.61
N ALA A 306 24.39 13.82 10.38
CA ALA A 306 24.01 12.42 10.12
C ALA A 306 25.14 11.43 10.45
N VAL A 307 26.40 11.78 10.18
CA VAL A 307 27.56 10.96 10.54
C VAL A 307 27.79 10.96 12.05
N ASP A 308 27.61 12.10 12.72
CA ASP A 308 27.74 12.20 14.18
C ASP A 308 26.69 11.33 14.87
N ARG A 309 25.42 11.39 14.42
CA ARG A 309 24.34 10.56 14.96
C ARG A 309 24.56 9.06 14.75
N LEU A 310 25.07 8.65 13.58
CA LEU A 310 25.49 7.26 13.37
C LEU A 310 26.61 6.84 14.32
N ARG A 311 27.58 7.72 14.58
CA ARG A 311 28.69 7.43 15.50
C ARG A 311 28.18 7.23 16.93
N ASP A 312 27.24 8.06 17.37
CA ASP A 312 26.61 7.95 18.68
C ASP A 312 25.81 6.64 18.82
N LEU A 313 25.01 6.28 17.81
CA LEU A 313 24.29 5.01 17.78
C LEU A 313 25.23 3.80 17.78
N ALA A 314 26.32 3.86 17.02
CA ALA A 314 27.32 2.79 17.00
C ALA A 314 28.02 2.64 18.37
N ALA A 315 28.30 3.76 19.06
CA ALA A 315 28.85 3.73 20.41
C ALA A 315 27.85 3.13 21.42
N GLU A 316 26.56 3.48 21.32
CA GLU A 316 25.52 2.91 22.18
C GLU A 316 25.32 1.41 21.94
N MET A 317 25.34 0.96 20.68
CA MET A 317 25.29 -0.47 20.34
C MET A 317 26.53 -1.22 20.86
N SER A 318 27.73 -0.63 20.72
CA SER A 318 28.98 -1.22 21.21
C SER A 318 28.99 -1.36 22.73
N ALA A 319 28.54 -0.34 23.47
CA ALA A 319 28.46 -0.37 24.93
C ALA A 319 27.48 -1.44 25.47
N ARG A 320 26.54 -1.90 24.65
CA ARG A 320 25.58 -2.96 25.01
C ARG A 320 26.06 -4.36 24.67
N LEU A 321 26.93 -4.50 23.67
CA LEU A 321 27.53 -5.78 23.29
C LEU A 321 28.68 -6.19 24.24
N ASP A 322 29.39 -5.23 24.83
CA ASP A 322 30.39 -5.42 25.88
C ASP A 322 30.01 -4.64 27.16
N PRO A 323 29.13 -5.17 28.02
CA PRO A 323 28.84 -4.56 29.31
C PRO A 323 30.08 -4.65 30.23
N PRO A 324 30.32 -3.62 31.08
CA PRO A 324 31.46 -3.60 32.01
C PRO A 324 31.41 -4.67 33.10
#